data_AF-A0A9P1BSR9-F1
#
_entry.id   AF-A0A9P1BSR9-F1
#
_cell.length_a   1.000
_cell.length_b   1.000
_cell.length_c   1.000
_cell.angle_alpha   90.00
_cell.angle_beta   90.00
_cell.angle_gamma   90.00
#
_symmetry.space_group_name_H-M   'P 1'
#
loop_
_entity.id
_entity.type
_entity.pdbx_description
1 polymer ?
#
loop_
_entity_poly.entity_id
_entity_poly.type
_entity_poly.pdbx_seq_one_letter_code
_entity_poly.pdbx_strand_id
1 'polypeptide(L)'
;MDTEVGDDEGVQHKAFHYAFERLHVRGLAESEVSHPSWNAFKKAVSRSRLTIAMMKLTLCCNFDHGAWKSGDRLEAKRDSFEVYLSTKGSDYFEEFAELVAHDRNEAFDPDHHPAECMSEWMSSKALRNRGLYVKTKAWFGFHAALRDLIADWTIQLEENDQCEDLHVERDRDREEEEFDGDVGRQEPRTKSELYAIFGKNGPTAMVLGFMEDRKLQSIARIFVEITSPLEMSYYDYETLEALSKGWNEQSRWVSRRASGSWYQVVSGILGVLETSVFQDRLHFTKPLKPVALEEGVPEWAQGEMELLELAFDFAECLAENVLWSNARYWWSIPELLATLLHSERGVRKAGMQQMKTIVEAVLAAEAHQSRQKEWAEVLADLGWQKQQLPREAMALLLQCEFALSDVKLRKLSSRLFVGSPSTKDTLENCFAFLHRKAATHSTNAKMSDACKYTYAIISPYSESGGAPQVLPSAQDFTTMLSPQGQEMRDWLNHHLFSPQRSLFPSGRKPTLQSASEIYESKWRSSGVQAQQRSAAAAAYLVADAANNFSHVDDCWIGFLAKDSVKVVYFNASLDVCTLCLGNRKWTTAGFPLNGSGLKTRTTATCT
;
A
#
# COMPACT_ATOMS: atom_id res chain seq x y z
N MET A 1 -17.70 16.92 -6.16
CA MET A 1 -17.47 16.17 -7.42
C MET A 1 -16.22 15.36 -7.20
N ASP A 2 -16.38 14.12 -6.75
CA ASP A 2 -15.28 13.19 -6.58
C ASP A 2 -14.73 12.86 -7.96
N THR A 3 -13.55 13.38 -8.28
CA THR A 3 -12.77 12.86 -9.39
C THR A 3 -12.37 11.45 -9.01
N GLU A 4 -13.20 10.48 -9.39
CA GLU A 4 -12.81 9.08 -9.48
C GLU A 4 -11.56 9.04 -10.37
N VAL A 5 -10.38 8.98 -9.73
CA VAL A 5 -9.17 8.54 -10.40
C VAL A 5 -9.51 7.14 -10.88
N GLY A 6 -9.69 6.99 -12.19
CA GLY A 6 -9.92 5.69 -12.81
C GLY A 6 -8.90 4.71 -12.24
N ASP A 7 -9.40 3.70 -11.54
CA ASP A 7 -8.57 2.61 -11.06
C ASP A 7 -8.13 1.83 -12.31
N ASP A 8 -7.05 2.26 -12.95
CA ASP A 8 -6.49 1.64 -14.15
C ASP A 8 -6.15 0.15 -13.89
N GLU A 9 -5.93 -0.24 -12.63
CA GLU A 9 -5.81 -1.64 -12.21
C GLU A 9 -7.15 -2.39 -12.24
N GLY A 10 -8.27 -1.70 -12.04
CA GLY A 10 -9.60 -2.28 -12.10
C GLY A 10 -9.92 -2.90 -13.46
N VAL A 11 -9.44 -2.31 -14.56
CA VAL A 11 -9.60 -2.90 -15.90
C VAL A 11 -8.74 -4.16 -16.07
N GLN A 12 -7.50 -4.13 -15.60
CA GLN A 12 -6.60 -5.29 -15.64
C GLN A 12 -7.11 -6.44 -14.78
N HIS A 13 -7.57 -6.15 -13.56
CA HIS A 13 -8.19 -7.13 -12.67
C HIS A 13 -9.47 -7.72 -13.27
N LYS A 14 -10.35 -6.90 -13.88
CA LYS A 14 -11.53 -7.41 -14.62
C LYS A 14 -11.12 -8.38 -15.73
N ALA A 15 -10.08 -8.05 -16.50
CA ALA A 15 -9.56 -8.95 -17.54
C ALA A 15 -9.04 -10.27 -16.97
N PHE A 16 -8.31 -10.25 -15.84
CA PHE A 16 -7.88 -11.47 -15.16
C PHE A 16 -9.06 -12.28 -14.64
N HIS A 17 -10.08 -11.66 -14.06
CA HIS A 17 -11.28 -12.38 -13.62
C HIS A 17 -12.03 -13.04 -14.78
N TYR A 18 -12.13 -12.37 -15.93
CA TYR A 18 -12.66 -13.00 -17.14
C TYR A 18 -11.85 -14.24 -17.53
N ALA A 19 -10.53 -14.09 -17.59
CA ALA A 19 -9.64 -15.19 -17.92
C ALA A 19 -9.80 -16.37 -16.92
N PHE A 20 -9.81 -16.10 -15.62
CA PHE A 20 -9.80 -17.15 -14.59
C PHE A 20 -11.17 -17.82 -14.40
N GLU A 21 -12.28 -17.10 -14.56
CA GLU A 21 -13.63 -17.63 -14.28
C GLU A 21 -14.38 -18.10 -15.52
N ARG A 22 -14.20 -17.41 -16.66
CA ARG A 22 -14.96 -17.69 -17.89
C ARG A 22 -14.16 -18.50 -18.88
N LEU A 23 -12.86 -18.19 -19.01
CA LEU A 23 -11.95 -18.93 -19.87
C LEU A 23 -11.25 -20.08 -19.13
N HIS A 24 -11.48 -20.21 -17.82
CA HIS A 24 -10.86 -21.22 -16.96
C HIS A 24 -9.33 -21.24 -17.04
N VAL A 25 -8.72 -20.08 -17.32
CA VAL A 25 -7.26 -19.92 -17.31
C VAL A 25 -6.77 -20.11 -15.88
N ARG A 26 -5.77 -20.97 -15.73
CA ARG A 26 -5.08 -21.15 -14.46
C ARG A 26 -4.16 -19.96 -14.22
N GLY A 27 -4.49 -19.13 -13.24
CA GLY A 27 -3.66 -18.00 -12.84
C GLY A 27 -4.01 -17.45 -11.47
N LEU A 28 -3.10 -16.64 -10.96
CA LEU A 28 -3.25 -15.84 -9.74
C LEU A 28 -2.81 -14.42 -10.10
N ALA A 29 -3.64 -13.43 -9.78
CA ALA A 29 -3.31 -12.02 -9.99
C ALA A 29 -2.87 -11.42 -8.65
N GLU A 30 -1.59 -11.10 -8.54
CA GLU A 30 -1.02 -10.40 -7.39
C GLU A 30 -0.69 -8.95 -7.76
N SER A 31 -1.17 -8.03 -6.93
CA SER A 31 -0.81 -6.63 -7.01
C SER A 31 0.67 -6.44 -6.70
N GLU A 32 1.26 -5.38 -7.28
CA GLU A 32 2.62 -4.97 -6.92
C GLU A 32 2.69 -4.70 -5.41
N VAL A 33 3.76 -5.15 -4.76
CA VAL A 33 3.84 -5.17 -3.29
C VAL A 33 3.77 -3.76 -2.67
N SER A 34 4.26 -2.75 -3.39
CA SER A 34 4.26 -1.34 -2.96
C SER A 34 2.86 -0.71 -2.93
N HIS A 35 1.96 -1.14 -3.83
CA HIS A 35 0.67 -0.52 -4.07
C HIS A 35 -0.28 -0.64 -2.86
N PRO A 36 -0.44 -1.81 -2.22
CA PRO A 36 -1.22 -1.94 -0.98
C PRO A 36 -0.77 -0.97 0.12
N SER A 37 0.53 -0.87 0.37
CA SER A 37 1.09 0.00 1.42
C SER A 37 0.85 1.47 1.10
N TRP A 38 1.10 1.89 -0.14
CA TRP A 38 0.83 3.25 -0.60
C TRP A 38 -0.66 3.61 -0.52
N ASN A 39 -1.53 2.71 -0.97
CA ASN A 39 -2.97 2.91 -0.90
C ASN A 39 -3.47 2.98 0.54
N ALA A 40 -2.89 2.20 1.46
CA ALA A 40 -3.21 2.29 2.88
C ALA A 40 -2.84 3.65 3.46
N PHE A 41 -1.62 4.14 3.19
CA PHE A 41 -1.18 5.46 3.58
C PHE A 41 -2.09 6.57 3.02
N LYS A 42 -2.36 6.59 1.71
CA LYS A 42 -3.21 7.63 1.11
C LYS A 42 -4.63 7.64 1.69
N LYS A 43 -5.21 6.47 1.93
CA LYS A 43 -6.54 6.36 2.54
C LYS A 43 -6.53 6.87 3.97
N ALA A 44 -5.50 6.56 4.75
CA ALA A 44 -5.33 7.09 6.09
C ALA A 44 -5.22 8.62 6.08
N VAL A 45 -4.35 9.19 5.25
CA VAL A 45 -4.22 10.65 5.07
C VAL A 45 -5.57 11.30 4.75
N SER A 46 -6.34 10.71 3.83
CA SER A 46 -7.65 11.23 3.42
C SER A 46 -8.68 11.15 4.55
N ARG A 47 -8.83 9.99 5.21
CA ARG A 47 -9.83 9.77 6.25
C ARG A 47 -9.54 10.57 7.52
N SER A 48 -8.27 10.77 7.86
CA SER A 48 -7.82 11.58 8.98
C SER A 48 -7.72 13.08 8.63
N ARG A 49 -8.20 13.50 7.45
CA ARG A 49 -8.25 14.90 6.99
C ARG A 49 -6.87 15.59 6.90
N LEU A 50 -5.81 14.81 6.69
CA LEU A 50 -4.42 15.29 6.60
C LEU A 50 -3.97 15.61 5.16
N THR A 51 -4.87 15.56 4.17
CA THR A 51 -4.53 15.77 2.75
C THR A 51 -3.89 17.14 2.49
N ILE A 52 -4.38 18.20 3.12
CA ILE A 52 -3.84 19.56 2.96
C ILE A 52 -2.48 19.67 3.65
N ALA A 53 -2.33 19.12 4.85
CA ALA A 53 -1.04 19.07 5.54
C ALA A 53 0.03 18.34 4.71
N MET A 54 -0.30 17.17 4.15
CA MET A 54 0.58 16.43 3.24
C MET A 54 0.98 17.29 2.02
N MET A 55 0.06 18.08 1.47
CA MET A 55 0.34 18.98 0.35
C MET A 55 1.25 20.13 0.74
N LYS A 56 1.00 20.82 1.88
CA LYS A 56 1.87 21.89 2.41
C LYS A 56 3.29 21.35 2.62
N LEU A 57 3.42 20.20 3.28
CA LEU A 57 4.71 19.55 3.52
C LEU A 57 5.44 19.14 2.23
N THR A 58 4.69 18.67 1.22
CA THR A 58 5.26 18.35 -0.09
C THR A 58 5.81 19.61 -0.77
N LEU A 59 5.17 20.77 -0.58
CA LEU A 59 5.66 22.05 -1.10
C LEU A 59 6.92 22.51 -0.36
N CYS A 60 6.96 22.37 0.97
CA CYS A 60 8.14 22.67 1.78
C CYS A 60 9.34 21.82 1.32
N CYS A 61 9.18 20.49 1.24
CA CYS A 61 10.22 19.57 0.79
C CYS A 61 10.73 19.86 -0.64
N ASN A 62 9.90 20.47 -1.49
CA ASN A 62 10.25 20.72 -2.89
C ASN A 62 10.74 22.15 -3.16
N PHE A 63 10.76 23.02 -2.15
CA PHE A 63 10.97 24.45 -2.33
C PHE A 63 12.32 24.78 -2.96
N ASP A 64 13.40 24.16 -2.45
CA ASP A 64 14.79 24.44 -2.86
C ASP A 64 15.14 23.94 -4.27
N HIS A 65 14.29 23.12 -4.87
CA HIS A 65 14.46 22.72 -6.25
C HIS A 65 14.21 23.89 -7.23
N GLY A 66 13.41 24.89 -6.85
CA GLY A 66 13.09 26.02 -7.72
C GLY A 66 12.32 25.63 -8.99
N ALA A 67 12.13 26.60 -9.89
CA ALA A 67 11.47 26.34 -11.17
C ALA A 67 12.32 25.38 -12.02
N TRP A 68 11.68 24.41 -12.68
CA TRP A 68 12.35 23.43 -13.54
C TRP A 68 13.50 22.64 -12.88
N LYS A 69 13.55 22.59 -11.54
CA LYS A 69 14.64 21.98 -10.78
C LYS A 69 16.00 22.67 -11.01
N SER A 70 16.01 23.98 -11.25
CA SER A 70 17.24 24.76 -11.44
C SER A 70 18.12 24.75 -10.19
N GLY A 71 17.52 24.84 -8.99
CA GLY A 71 18.23 24.94 -7.73
C GLY A 71 18.60 26.36 -7.31
N ASP A 72 18.25 27.37 -8.11
CA ASP A 72 18.65 28.77 -7.89
C ASP A 72 18.21 29.32 -6.53
N ARG A 73 17.16 28.73 -5.93
CA ARG A 73 16.69 29.11 -4.59
C ARG A 73 17.68 28.73 -3.50
N LEU A 74 18.25 27.53 -3.56
CA LEU A 74 19.19 27.05 -2.53
C LEU A 74 20.43 27.94 -2.44
N GLU A 75 20.98 28.34 -3.58
CA GLU A 75 22.18 29.20 -3.61
C GLU A 75 21.89 30.58 -3.01
N ALA A 76 20.81 31.22 -3.44
CA ALA A 76 20.42 32.54 -2.95
C ALA A 76 20.18 32.55 -1.44
N LYS A 77 19.48 31.53 -0.95
CA LYS A 77 19.17 31.35 0.46
C LYS A 77 20.41 31.11 1.33
N ARG A 78 21.30 30.20 0.92
CA ARG A 78 22.54 29.90 1.64
C ARG A 78 23.40 31.16 1.81
N ASP A 79 23.57 31.91 0.74
CA ASP A 79 24.38 33.14 0.75
C ASP A 79 23.73 34.20 1.67
N SER A 80 22.40 34.29 1.69
CA SER A 80 21.65 35.20 2.56
C SER A 80 21.77 34.81 4.04
N PHE A 81 21.65 33.53 4.33
CA PHE A 81 21.75 32.99 5.69
C PHE A 81 23.16 33.10 6.26
N GLU A 82 24.21 32.92 5.44
CA GLU A 82 25.60 33.14 5.86
C GLU A 82 25.83 34.58 6.32
N VAL A 83 25.36 35.56 5.52
CA VAL A 83 25.43 36.97 5.87
C VAL A 83 24.67 37.23 7.16
N TYR A 84 23.45 36.72 7.29
CA TYR A 84 22.63 36.88 8.49
C TYR A 84 23.33 36.37 9.76
N LEU A 85 23.81 35.12 9.76
CA LEU A 85 24.50 34.53 10.90
C LEU A 85 25.75 35.32 11.30
N SER A 86 26.47 35.90 10.34
CA SER A 86 27.65 36.73 10.62
C SER A 86 27.35 38.01 11.40
N THR A 87 26.08 38.43 11.45
CA THR A 87 25.64 39.64 12.18
C THR A 87 25.17 39.36 13.62
N LYS A 88 25.05 38.08 14.02
CA LYS A 88 24.43 37.67 15.28
C LYS A 88 25.44 37.51 16.42
N GLY A 89 24.98 37.75 17.65
CA GLY A 89 25.74 37.60 18.89
C GLY A 89 25.56 36.21 19.53
N SER A 90 26.31 35.93 20.59
CA SER A 90 26.31 34.65 21.31
C SER A 90 24.93 34.18 21.74
N ASP A 91 24.10 35.08 22.25
CA ASP A 91 22.80 34.76 22.85
C ASP A 91 21.84 34.18 21.80
N TYR A 92 21.91 34.70 20.58
CA TYR A 92 21.15 34.15 19.45
C TYR A 92 21.61 32.73 19.11
N PHE A 93 22.93 32.48 19.10
CA PHE A 93 23.45 31.14 18.80
C PHE A 93 23.07 30.13 19.87
N GLU A 94 22.97 30.53 21.14
CA GLU A 94 22.51 29.67 22.24
C GLU A 94 21.05 29.25 22.03
N GLU A 95 20.14 30.22 21.85
CA GLU A 95 18.71 29.97 21.61
C GLU A 95 18.48 29.16 20.32
N PHE A 96 19.18 29.51 19.24
CA PHE A 96 19.04 28.82 17.96
C PHE A 96 19.62 27.39 18.01
N ALA A 97 20.74 27.19 18.71
CA ALA A 97 21.32 25.86 18.91
C ALA A 97 20.39 24.95 19.74
N GLU A 98 19.69 25.49 20.74
CA GLU A 98 18.68 24.75 21.48
C GLU A 98 17.55 24.26 20.55
N LEU A 99 17.05 25.13 19.67
CA LEU A 99 16.00 24.79 18.70
C LEU A 99 16.48 23.79 17.62
N VAL A 100 17.72 23.91 17.15
CA VAL A 100 18.30 22.95 16.19
C VAL A 100 18.55 21.59 16.84
N ALA A 101 19.11 21.56 18.06
CA ALA A 101 19.27 20.33 18.81
C ALA A 101 17.91 19.64 19.06
N HIS A 102 16.87 20.45 19.30
CA HIS A 102 15.50 19.98 19.47
C HIS A 102 14.93 19.33 18.19
N ASP A 103 15.15 19.93 17.01
CA ASP A 103 14.76 19.32 15.73
C ASP A 103 15.47 17.99 15.46
N ARG A 104 16.74 17.91 15.82
CA ARG A 104 17.58 16.71 15.65
C ARG A 104 17.38 15.66 16.73
N ASN A 105 16.64 15.99 17.78
CA ASN A 105 16.47 15.16 18.97
C ASN A 105 17.83 14.82 19.61
N GLU A 106 18.69 15.83 19.70
CA GLU A 106 20.02 15.81 20.31
C GLU A 106 19.99 16.54 21.65
N ALA A 107 20.94 16.24 22.54
CA ALA A 107 21.09 16.99 23.77
C ALA A 107 21.71 18.35 23.45
N PHE A 108 21.07 19.42 23.91
CA PHE A 108 21.66 20.76 23.85
C PHE A 108 22.90 20.80 24.75
N ASP A 109 24.01 21.28 24.18
CA ASP A 109 25.27 21.49 24.89
C ASP A 109 25.58 23.01 24.91
N PRO A 110 25.42 23.66 26.07
CA PRO A 110 25.56 25.11 26.21
C PRO A 110 27.01 25.60 26.01
N ASP A 111 28.00 24.70 26.02
CA ASP A 111 29.40 25.05 25.84
C ASP A 111 29.81 25.12 24.35
N HIS A 112 28.89 24.88 23.40
CA HIS A 112 29.18 24.98 21.97
C HIS A 112 29.55 26.42 21.57
N HIS A 113 30.71 26.57 20.94
CA HIS A 113 31.18 27.87 20.50
C HIS A 113 30.38 28.34 19.26
N PRO A 114 29.92 29.62 19.18
CA PRO A 114 29.11 30.12 18.06
C PRO A 114 29.72 29.88 16.66
N ALA A 115 31.05 29.98 16.54
CA ALA A 115 31.75 29.71 15.29
C ALA A 115 31.67 28.23 14.85
N GLU A 116 31.62 27.30 15.81
CA GLU A 116 31.45 25.88 15.54
C GLU A 116 30.01 25.60 15.09
N CYS A 117 29.01 26.17 15.78
CA CYS A 117 27.60 26.11 15.39
C CYS A 117 27.37 26.66 13.97
N MET A 118 27.90 27.84 13.65
CA MET A 118 27.79 28.43 12.31
C MET A 118 28.42 27.50 11.26
N SER A 119 29.64 27.04 11.51
CA SER A 119 30.32 26.12 10.59
C SER A 119 29.55 24.82 10.43
N GLU A 120 28.85 24.34 11.46
CA GLU A 120 28.07 23.12 11.41
C GLU A 120 26.78 23.30 10.61
N TRP A 121 26.01 24.37 10.89
CA TRP A 121 24.72 24.65 10.25
C TRP A 121 24.87 24.98 8.78
N MET A 122 25.87 25.78 8.39
CA MET A 122 26.25 26.02 6.98
C MET A 122 26.60 24.73 6.22
N SER A 123 26.85 23.68 6.98
CA SER A 123 27.25 22.37 6.51
C SER A 123 26.14 21.32 6.65
N SER A 124 24.96 21.73 7.12
CA SER A 124 23.77 20.88 7.20
C SER A 124 23.32 20.40 5.82
N LYS A 125 22.52 19.32 5.79
CA LYS A 125 21.98 18.83 4.52
C LYS A 125 21.04 19.84 3.87
N ALA A 126 20.29 20.59 4.69
CA ALA A 126 19.40 21.65 4.24
C ALA A 126 20.12 22.68 3.34
N LEU A 127 21.34 23.10 3.71
CA LEU A 127 22.08 24.15 2.98
C LEU A 127 23.03 23.61 1.91
N ARG A 128 23.45 22.34 2.02
CA ARG A 128 24.34 21.72 1.02
C ARG A 128 23.58 21.15 -0.17
N ASN A 129 22.37 20.65 0.05
CA ASN A 129 21.66 19.82 -0.91
C ASN A 129 20.22 20.32 -1.06
N ARG A 130 19.65 20.23 -2.26
CA ARG A 130 18.25 20.60 -2.53
C ARG A 130 17.20 19.64 -1.92
N GLY A 131 17.63 18.72 -1.06
CA GLY A 131 16.81 17.62 -0.57
C GLY A 131 16.39 16.61 -1.64
N LEU A 132 15.49 15.71 -1.24
CA LEU A 132 14.88 14.71 -2.11
C LEU A 132 13.63 15.27 -2.77
N TYR A 133 13.62 15.30 -4.10
CA TYR A 133 12.44 15.75 -4.84
C TYR A 133 11.27 14.78 -4.66
N VAL A 134 10.21 15.26 -4.02
CA VAL A 134 9.01 14.47 -3.75
C VAL A 134 8.10 14.47 -4.98
N LYS A 135 7.94 13.30 -5.60
CA LYS A 135 6.91 13.06 -6.64
C LYS A 135 5.59 12.63 -5.97
N THR A 136 4.46 13.08 -6.51
CA THR A 136 3.10 12.82 -6.00
C THR A 136 2.72 11.33 -5.87
N LYS A 137 3.47 10.41 -6.48
CA LYS A 137 3.26 8.94 -6.41
C LYS A 137 4.35 8.19 -5.64
N ALA A 138 5.26 8.88 -4.96
CA ALA A 138 6.42 8.28 -4.30
C ALA A 138 6.39 8.56 -2.79
N TRP A 139 5.49 7.88 -2.07
CA TRP A 139 5.33 8.02 -0.62
C TRP A 139 6.62 7.81 0.15
N PHE A 140 7.42 6.85 -0.29
CA PHE A 140 8.70 6.57 0.31
C PHE A 140 9.69 7.74 0.16
N GLY A 141 9.69 8.39 -1.01
CA GLY A 141 10.47 9.61 -1.23
C GLY A 141 9.96 10.78 -0.39
N PHE A 142 8.64 10.86 -0.18
CA PHE A 142 8.04 11.83 0.73
C PHE A 142 8.50 11.62 2.17
N HIS A 143 8.49 10.38 2.66
CA HIS A 143 8.90 10.06 4.03
C HIS A 143 10.37 10.39 4.30
N ALA A 144 11.26 10.03 3.38
CA ALA A 144 12.68 10.39 3.47
C ALA A 144 12.88 11.91 3.45
N ALA A 145 12.18 12.63 2.55
CA ALA A 145 12.25 14.09 2.50
C ALA A 145 11.70 14.75 3.77
N LEU A 146 10.64 14.20 4.38
CA LEU A 146 10.12 14.67 5.65
C LEU A 146 11.12 14.51 6.79
N ARG A 147 11.84 13.38 6.87
CA ARG A 147 12.87 13.18 7.90
C ARG A 147 13.98 14.23 7.78
N ASP A 148 14.46 14.48 6.56
CA ASP A 148 15.47 15.52 6.33
C ASP A 148 14.90 16.92 6.65
N LEU A 149 13.63 17.20 6.30
CA LEU A 149 12.95 18.46 6.63
C LEU A 149 12.80 18.66 8.14
N ILE A 150 12.40 17.64 8.89
CA ILE A 150 12.20 17.71 10.34
C ILE A 150 13.54 17.95 11.06
N ALA A 151 14.60 17.27 10.63
CA ALA A 151 15.91 17.34 11.29
C ALA A 151 16.59 18.72 11.17
N ASP A 152 16.25 19.50 10.14
CA ASP A 152 16.81 20.83 9.90
C ASP A 152 15.67 21.89 9.75
N TRP A 153 14.51 21.68 10.39
CA TRP A 153 13.32 22.53 10.20
C TRP A 153 13.59 23.99 10.57
N THR A 154 14.23 24.20 11.72
CA THR A 154 14.59 25.52 12.26
C THR A 154 15.60 26.24 11.37
N ILE A 155 16.61 25.53 10.86
CA ILE A 155 17.60 26.07 9.90
C ILE A 155 16.89 26.51 8.62
N GLN A 156 16.03 25.67 8.06
CA GLN A 156 15.30 25.99 6.83
C GLN A 156 14.28 27.11 7.01
N LEU A 157 13.66 27.23 8.19
CA LEU A 157 12.72 28.31 8.51
C LEU A 157 13.45 29.65 8.50
N GLU A 158 14.52 29.75 9.27
CA GLU A 158 15.32 30.98 9.38
C GLU A 158 15.94 31.36 8.04
N GLU A 159 16.46 30.39 7.29
CA GLU A 159 16.99 30.61 5.95
C GLU A 159 15.91 31.17 4.98
N ASN A 160 14.69 30.63 5.03
CA ASN A 160 13.58 31.10 4.19
C ASN A 160 13.18 32.53 4.50
N ASP A 161 13.10 32.85 5.79
CA ASP A 161 12.74 34.17 6.30
C ASP A 161 13.71 35.24 5.78
N GLN A 162 15.02 34.98 5.90
CA GLN A 162 16.05 35.91 5.44
C GLN A 162 16.10 36.07 3.91
N CYS A 163 15.73 35.03 3.17
CA CYS A 163 15.59 35.13 1.72
C CYS A 163 14.37 35.98 1.31
N GLU A 164 13.28 35.95 2.09
CA GLU A 164 12.09 36.76 1.84
C GLU A 164 12.36 38.25 2.06
N ASP A 165 13.04 38.60 3.15
CA ASP A 165 13.42 39.99 3.45
C ASP A 165 14.21 40.64 2.30
N LEU A 166 15.14 39.90 1.69
CA LEU A 166 15.91 40.37 0.53
C LEU A 166 15.06 40.50 -0.76
N HIS A 167 13.99 39.73 -0.88
CA HIS A 167 13.03 39.86 -1.98
C HIS A 167 12.09 41.04 -1.79
N VAL A 168 11.62 41.27 -0.56
CA VAL A 168 10.80 42.43 -0.19
C VAL A 168 11.59 43.74 -0.37
N GLU A 169 12.87 43.79 0.01
CA GLU A 169 13.73 44.95 -0.25
C GLU A 169 13.94 45.24 -1.75
N ARG A 170 13.89 44.21 -2.61
CA ARG A 170 13.94 44.36 -4.07
C ARG A 170 12.62 44.76 -4.71
N ASP A 171 11.50 44.33 -4.14
CA ASP A 171 10.16 44.59 -4.66
C ASP A 171 9.50 45.85 -4.06
N ARG A 172 10.11 46.49 -3.04
CA ARG A 172 9.72 47.81 -2.49
C ARG A 172 9.67 48.96 -3.50
N ASP A 173 10.24 48.80 -4.69
CA ASP A 173 10.08 49.73 -5.81
C ASP A 173 8.73 49.55 -6.58
N ARG A 174 7.88 48.60 -6.16
CA ARG A 174 6.50 48.41 -6.62
C ARG A 174 5.55 48.55 -5.43
N GLU A 175 4.55 49.43 -5.58
CA GLU A 175 3.55 49.81 -4.58
C GLU A 175 3.13 48.65 -3.64
N GLU A 176 3.56 48.75 -2.37
CA GLU A 176 3.23 47.81 -1.30
C GLU A 176 1.78 48.03 -0.83
N GLU A 177 0.93 47.00 -0.89
CA GLU A 177 -0.22 46.89 0.00
C GLU A 177 0.27 46.26 1.31
N GLU A 178 0.21 47.02 2.42
CA GLU A 178 0.56 46.54 3.77
C GLU A 178 -0.25 45.28 4.12
N PHE A 179 0.47 44.25 4.55
CA PHE A 179 -0.09 43.00 5.04
C PHE A 179 -0.42 43.11 6.53
N ASP A 180 -1.71 43.09 6.87
CA ASP A 180 -2.18 42.87 8.24
C ASP A 180 -2.16 41.36 8.52
N GLY A 181 -1.15 40.91 9.25
CA GLY A 181 -0.84 39.50 9.52
C GLY A 181 -1.85 38.74 10.37
N ASP A 182 -2.92 39.38 10.82
CA ASP A 182 -3.77 38.87 11.91
C ASP A 182 -5.24 38.59 11.50
N VAL A 183 -5.53 38.39 10.21
CA VAL A 183 -6.90 38.03 9.79
C VAL A 183 -7.10 36.52 9.93
N GLY A 184 -7.52 36.07 11.13
CA GLY A 184 -7.96 34.70 11.48
C GLY A 184 -8.19 33.74 10.31
N ARG A 185 -7.10 33.21 9.75
CA ARG A 185 -7.13 32.48 8.47
C ARG A 185 -7.75 31.12 8.69
N GLN A 186 -8.99 30.97 8.21
CA GLN A 186 -9.67 29.70 8.13
C GLN A 186 -8.75 28.69 7.39
N GLU A 187 -8.40 27.57 8.04
CA GLU A 187 -7.53 26.55 7.43
C GLU A 187 -8.10 26.13 6.05
N PRO A 188 -7.30 26.19 4.97
CA PRO A 188 -7.77 25.82 3.64
C PRO A 188 -8.16 24.34 3.62
N ARG A 189 -9.36 24.04 3.14
CA ARG A 189 -9.88 22.67 3.01
C ARG A 189 -9.63 22.09 1.64
N THR A 190 -9.44 22.94 0.63
CA THR A 190 -9.19 22.54 -0.75
C THR A 190 -7.89 23.11 -1.31
N LYS A 191 -7.35 22.46 -2.35
CA LYS A 191 -6.18 22.94 -3.10
C LYS A 191 -6.44 24.32 -3.72
N SER A 192 -7.66 24.56 -4.18
CA SER A 192 -8.04 25.86 -4.76
C SER A 192 -8.06 26.96 -3.71
N GLU A 193 -8.57 26.69 -2.51
CA GLU A 193 -8.50 27.63 -1.38
C GLU A 193 -7.06 27.92 -0.98
N LEU A 194 -6.20 26.89 -0.91
CA LEU A 194 -4.78 27.09 -0.62
C LEU A 194 -4.15 28.07 -1.63
N TYR A 195 -4.35 27.85 -2.94
CA TYR A 195 -3.81 28.77 -3.94
C TYR A 195 -4.50 30.14 -3.94
N ALA A 196 -5.75 30.26 -3.52
CA ALA A 196 -6.41 31.55 -3.40
C ALA A 196 -5.83 32.39 -2.26
N ILE A 197 -5.49 31.76 -1.13
CA ILE A 197 -4.86 32.42 0.03
C ILE A 197 -3.46 32.90 -0.33
N PHE A 198 -2.68 32.09 -1.06
CA PHE A 198 -1.25 32.34 -1.28
C PHE A 198 -0.89 32.84 -2.68
N GLY A 199 -1.85 32.89 -3.61
CA GLY A 199 -1.60 33.27 -5.01
C GLY A 199 -1.15 34.72 -5.21
N LYS A 200 -1.24 35.56 -4.17
CA LYS A 200 -0.85 36.98 -4.21
C LYS A 200 0.57 37.26 -3.69
N ASN A 201 1.13 36.41 -2.83
CA ASN A 201 2.35 36.73 -2.06
C ASN A 201 3.60 35.97 -2.55
N GLY A 202 3.48 35.27 -3.69
CA GLY A 202 4.56 34.49 -4.23
C GLY A 202 4.86 33.19 -3.45
N PRO A 203 5.71 32.32 -3.99
CA PRO A 203 5.97 30.99 -3.44
C PRO A 203 6.84 30.98 -2.18
N THR A 204 7.64 32.02 -1.91
CA THR A 204 8.50 32.11 -0.71
C THR A 204 7.66 32.37 0.53
N ALA A 205 6.87 33.46 0.56
CA ALA A 205 5.92 33.78 1.62
C ALA A 205 4.96 32.63 1.94
N MET A 206 4.54 31.90 0.91
CA MET A 206 3.70 30.72 1.10
C MET A 206 4.40 29.61 1.87
N VAL A 207 5.66 29.30 1.53
CA VAL A 207 6.42 28.24 2.21
C VAL A 207 6.85 28.70 3.60
N LEU A 208 7.26 29.96 3.77
CA LEU A 208 7.57 30.53 5.08
C LEU A 208 6.38 30.38 6.04
N GLY A 209 5.19 30.83 5.62
CA GLY A 209 3.97 30.67 6.42
C GLY A 209 3.53 29.22 6.66
N PHE A 210 4.04 28.24 5.89
CA PHE A 210 3.85 26.82 6.22
C PHE A 210 4.89 26.32 7.24
N MET A 211 6.11 26.83 7.19
CA MET A 211 7.18 26.43 8.09
C MET A 211 7.03 27.04 9.49
N GLU A 212 6.39 28.20 9.61
CA GLU A 212 5.98 28.82 10.89
C GLU A 212 4.85 28.05 11.60
N ASP A 213 4.08 27.24 10.86
CA ASP A 213 2.95 26.46 11.38
C ASP A 213 3.45 25.29 12.25
N ARG A 214 3.56 25.53 13.57
CA ARG A 214 3.98 24.52 14.56
C ARG A 214 3.11 23.26 14.56
N LYS A 215 1.82 23.39 14.22
CA LYS A 215 0.92 22.25 14.07
C LYS A 215 1.31 21.43 12.84
N LEU A 216 1.69 22.06 11.74
CA LEU A 216 2.21 21.37 10.56
C LEU A 216 3.52 20.63 10.84
N GLN A 217 4.44 21.24 11.61
CA GLN A 217 5.66 20.58 12.08
C GLN A 217 5.34 19.31 12.88
N SER A 218 4.38 19.41 13.81
CA SER A 218 3.91 18.27 14.61
C SER A 218 3.24 17.19 13.75
N ILE A 219 2.45 17.57 12.74
CA ILE A 219 1.85 16.64 11.77
C ILE A 219 2.93 15.94 10.94
N ALA A 220 4.01 16.63 10.56
CA ALA A 220 5.13 16.01 9.85
C ALA A 220 5.74 14.88 10.70
N ARG A 221 5.93 15.12 11.99
CA ARG A 221 6.40 14.11 12.96
C ARG A 221 5.40 12.96 13.08
N ILE A 222 4.10 13.23 13.20
CA ILE A 222 3.03 12.20 13.17
C ILE A 222 3.15 11.32 11.92
N PHE A 223 3.30 11.91 10.73
CA PHE A 223 3.47 11.14 9.50
C PHE A 223 4.69 10.23 9.57
N VAL A 224 5.83 10.74 10.00
CA VAL A 224 7.07 9.96 10.01
C VAL A 224 7.01 8.83 11.03
N GLU A 225 6.64 9.12 12.27
CA GLU A 225 6.67 8.14 13.34
C GLU A 225 5.63 7.03 13.13
N ILE A 226 4.36 7.40 12.87
CA ILE A 226 3.27 6.41 12.77
C ILE A 226 3.41 5.53 11.53
N THR A 227 3.98 6.04 10.44
CA THR A 227 4.19 5.24 9.22
C THR A 227 5.49 4.44 9.23
N SER A 228 6.42 4.72 10.16
CA SER A 228 7.71 4.06 10.24
C SER A 228 7.61 2.51 10.25
N PRO A 229 6.71 1.86 11.02
CA PRO A 229 6.59 0.40 10.97
C PRO A 229 6.20 -0.13 9.58
N LEU A 230 5.34 0.60 8.85
CA LEU A 230 4.96 0.25 7.49
C LEU A 230 6.12 0.47 6.52
N GLU A 231 6.87 1.57 6.67
CA GLU A 231 8.07 1.85 5.89
C GLU A 231 9.13 0.75 6.08
N MET A 232 9.47 0.42 7.33
CA MET A 232 10.45 -0.61 7.69
C MET A 232 10.08 -1.99 7.13
N SER A 233 8.79 -2.35 7.13
CA SER A 233 8.31 -3.59 6.52
C SER A 233 8.56 -3.65 5.00
N TYR A 234 8.61 -2.49 4.35
CA TYR A 234 8.85 -2.38 2.92
C TYR A 234 10.35 -2.31 2.59
N TYR A 235 11.10 -1.42 3.26
CA TYR A 235 12.52 -1.15 3.00
C TYR A 235 13.48 -2.05 3.78
N ASP A 236 13.45 -1.94 5.11
CA ASP A 236 14.59 -2.33 5.94
C ASP A 236 14.62 -3.83 6.27
N TYR A 237 13.48 -4.53 6.24
CA TYR A 237 13.42 -5.88 6.81
C TYR A 237 12.80 -7.00 5.96
N GLU A 238 11.87 -6.72 5.04
CA GLU A 238 11.09 -7.84 4.48
C GLU A 238 10.86 -7.80 2.98
N THR A 239 10.44 -6.68 2.39
CA THR A 239 9.95 -6.71 1.02
C THR A 239 11.08 -6.50 0.01
N LEU A 240 11.58 -5.28 -0.19
CA LEU A 240 12.52 -4.99 -1.28
C LEU A 240 13.81 -5.80 -1.19
N GLU A 241 14.30 -6.01 0.02
CA GLU A 241 15.49 -6.82 0.26
C GLU A 241 15.28 -8.30 -0.11
N ALA A 242 14.12 -8.89 0.24
CA ALA A 242 13.81 -10.26 -0.15
C ALA A 242 13.63 -10.39 -1.67
N LEU A 243 13.07 -9.36 -2.32
CA LEU A 243 12.89 -9.35 -3.76
C LEU A 243 14.22 -9.29 -4.51
N SER A 244 15.23 -8.59 -3.97
CA SER A 244 16.56 -8.47 -4.59
C SER A 244 17.46 -9.67 -4.35
N LYS A 245 17.31 -10.39 -3.23
CA LYS A 245 18.13 -11.56 -2.85
C LYS A 245 17.76 -12.87 -3.56
N GLY A 246 16.72 -12.87 -4.40
CA GLY A 246 16.34 -13.98 -5.27
C GLY A 246 15.32 -14.97 -4.67
N TRP A 247 15.10 -16.08 -5.37
CA TRP A 247 13.91 -16.94 -5.19
C TRP A 247 13.77 -17.57 -3.80
N ASN A 248 14.89 -17.87 -3.12
CA ASN A 248 14.85 -18.45 -1.78
C ASN A 248 14.34 -17.44 -0.72
N GLU A 249 14.77 -16.18 -0.81
CA GLU A 249 14.28 -15.14 0.11
C GLU A 249 12.85 -14.73 -0.25
N GLN A 250 12.49 -14.67 -1.54
CA GLN A 250 11.11 -14.45 -1.97
C GLN A 250 10.15 -15.51 -1.40
N SER A 251 10.55 -16.79 -1.45
CA SER A 251 9.81 -17.91 -0.86
C SER A 251 9.62 -17.76 0.66
N ARG A 252 10.64 -17.28 1.38
CA ARG A 252 10.53 -17.00 2.82
C ARG A 252 9.60 -15.82 3.06
N TRP A 253 9.78 -14.72 2.35
CA TRP A 253 8.98 -13.52 2.47
C TRP A 253 7.49 -13.79 2.25
N VAL A 254 7.12 -14.45 1.15
CA VAL A 254 5.71 -14.74 0.83
C VAL A 254 5.10 -15.71 1.84
N SER A 255 5.87 -16.69 2.34
CA SER A 255 5.39 -17.60 3.38
C SER A 255 5.18 -16.91 4.73
N ARG A 256 6.02 -15.94 5.11
CA ARG A 256 5.85 -15.12 6.32
C ARG A 256 4.61 -14.23 6.20
N ARG A 257 4.41 -13.62 5.04
CA ARG A 257 3.23 -12.80 4.74
C ARG A 257 1.95 -13.62 4.83
N ALA A 258 1.94 -14.81 4.23
CA ALA A 258 0.84 -15.76 4.34
C ALA A 258 0.63 -16.32 5.75
N SER A 259 1.64 -16.27 6.61
CA SER A 259 1.51 -16.62 8.03
C SER A 259 1.10 -15.45 8.94
N GLY A 260 0.87 -14.26 8.39
CA GLY A 260 0.39 -13.11 9.17
C GLY A 260 1.46 -12.13 9.63
N SER A 261 2.68 -12.10 9.04
CA SER A 261 3.72 -11.13 9.45
C SER A 261 3.25 -9.67 9.39
N TRP A 262 2.35 -9.35 8.46
CA TRP A 262 1.71 -8.04 8.34
C TRP A 262 0.94 -7.59 9.59
N TYR A 263 0.54 -8.51 10.47
CA TYR A 263 -0.10 -8.16 11.74
C TYR A 263 0.88 -7.50 12.72
N GLN A 264 2.17 -7.82 12.64
CA GLN A 264 3.20 -7.14 13.42
C GLN A 264 3.34 -5.68 12.99
N VAL A 265 3.14 -5.39 11.70
CA VAL A 265 3.11 -4.00 11.18
C VAL A 265 1.91 -3.25 11.74
N VAL A 266 0.72 -3.87 11.75
CA VAL A 266 -0.51 -3.30 12.36
C VAL A 266 -0.28 -2.99 13.84
N SER A 267 0.27 -3.96 14.59
CA SER A 267 0.62 -3.77 16.00
C SER A 267 1.68 -2.70 16.21
N GLY A 268 2.68 -2.63 15.33
CA GLY A 268 3.74 -1.64 15.38
C GLY A 268 3.19 -0.23 15.19
N ILE A 269 2.30 -0.01 14.21
CA ILE A 269 1.66 1.28 13.94
C ILE A 269 0.91 1.79 15.19
N LEU A 270 0.08 0.94 15.79
CA LEU A 270 -0.68 1.31 17.00
C LEU A 270 0.25 1.51 18.20
N GLY A 271 1.29 0.68 18.32
CA GLY A 271 2.28 0.74 19.40
C GLY A 271 3.12 2.02 19.41
N VAL A 272 3.28 2.72 18.27
CA VAL A 272 4.01 4.01 18.21
C VAL A 272 3.45 5.01 19.21
N LEU A 273 2.12 5.05 19.35
CA LEU A 273 1.41 5.99 20.24
C LEU A 273 1.78 5.80 21.72
N GLU A 274 2.20 4.59 22.10
CA GLU A 274 2.60 4.25 23.47
C GLU A 274 4.09 4.52 23.74
N THR A 275 4.88 4.87 22.72
CA THR A 275 6.32 5.05 22.89
C THR A 275 6.64 6.42 23.48
N SER A 276 7.58 6.46 24.44
CA SER A 276 8.10 7.72 24.96
C SER A 276 8.79 8.54 23.88
N VAL A 277 9.43 7.89 22.91
CA VAL A 277 10.09 8.56 21.77
C VAL A 277 9.09 9.38 20.95
N PHE A 278 7.91 8.81 20.66
CA PHE A 278 6.85 9.52 19.94
C PHE A 278 6.35 10.73 20.74
N GLN A 279 6.08 10.53 22.04
CA GLN A 279 5.61 11.59 22.94
C GLN A 279 6.64 12.72 23.09
N ASP A 280 7.92 12.36 23.21
CA ASP A 280 9.05 13.29 23.30
C ASP A 280 9.20 14.10 22.02
N ARG A 281 9.07 13.45 20.85
CA ARG A 281 9.12 14.12 19.54
C ARG A 281 7.96 15.06 19.29
N LEU A 282 6.79 14.83 19.91
CA LEU A 282 5.65 15.74 19.84
C LEU A 282 5.63 16.76 21.00
N HIS A 283 6.60 16.70 21.90
CA HIS A 283 6.72 17.58 23.07
C HIS A 283 5.49 17.54 23.97
N PHE A 284 4.86 16.37 24.09
CA PHE A 284 3.77 16.22 25.03
C PHE A 284 4.25 16.41 26.46
N THR A 285 3.48 17.17 27.22
CA THR A 285 3.77 17.43 28.61
C THR A 285 3.71 16.13 29.39
N LYS A 286 4.83 15.71 29.96
CA LYS A 286 4.89 14.49 30.78
C LYS A 286 4.17 14.72 32.10
N PRO A 287 3.12 13.95 32.42
CA PRO A 287 2.42 14.11 33.68
C PRO A 287 3.34 13.71 34.85
N LEU A 288 3.63 14.67 35.74
CA LEU A 288 4.37 14.40 36.98
C LEU A 288 3.55 13.55 37.98
N LYS A 289 2.21 13.57 37.83
CA LYS A 289 1.25 12.76 38.57
C LYS A 289 0.09 12.37 37.65
N PRO A 290 -0.55 11.20 37.85
CA PRO A 290 -1.80 10.88 37.16
C PRO A 290 -2.84 11.97 37.47
N VAL A 291 -3.29 12.67 36.44
CA VAL A 291 -4.38 13.65 36.56
C VAL A 291 -5.68 12.86 36.43
N ALA A 292 -6.53 12.91 37.46
CA ALA A 292 -7.89 12.41 37.33
C ALA A 292 -8.63 13.31 36.33
N LEU A 293 -9.02 12.77 35.18
CA LEU A 293 -9.75 13.50 34.12
C LEU A 293 -11.20 13.87 34.52
N GLU A 294 -11.56 13.74 35.80
CA GLU A 294 -12.92 13.95 36.30
C GLU A 294 -13.39 15.41 36.14
N GLU A 295 -12.47 16.38 36.09
CA GLU A 295 -12.76 17.82 35.86
C GLU A 295 -12.60 18.25 34.39
N GLY A 296 -12.35 17.31 33.47
CA GLY A 296 -12.07 17.59 32.06
C GLY A 296 -10.60 17.88 31.77
N VAL A 297 -10.27 18.07 30.49
CA VAL A 297 -8.91 18.38 30.02
C VAL A 297 -8.60 19.85 30.29
N PRO A 298 -7.51 20.19 31.01
CA PRO A 298 -7.09 21.57 31.21
C PRO A 298 -6.87 22.32 29.90
N GLU A 299 -7.12 23.63 29.87
CA GLU A 299 -6.98 24.46 28.66
C GLU A 299 -5.59 24.35 28.00
N TRP A 300 -4.53 24.32 28.82
CA TRP A 300 -3.15 24.16 28.34
C TRP A 300 -2.91 22.82 27.63
N ALA A 301 -3.69 21.78 27.96
CA ALA A 301 -3.56 20.45 27.39
C ALA A 301 -4.48 20.20 26.18
N GLN A 302 -5.37 21.15 25.85
CA GLN A 302 -6.32 20.97 24.75
C GLN A 302 -5.59 20.77 23.41
N GLY A 303 -4.56 21.57 23.12
CA GLY A 303 -3.78 21.43 21.88
C GLY A 303 -3.03 20.10 21.80
N GLU A 304 -2.48 19.61 22.92
CA GLU A 304 -1.82 18.29 22.96
C GLU A 304 -2.84 17.15 22.76
N MET A 305 -4.03 17.27 23.36
CA MET A 305 -5.10 16.29 23.19
C MET A 305 -5.64 16.26 21.76
N GLU A 306 -5.83 17.42 21.11
CA GLU A 306 -6.20 17.48 19.70
C GLU A 306 -5.16 16.82 18.80
N LEU A 307 -3.87 17.03 19.09
CA LEU A 307 -2.78 16.41 18.34
C LEU A 307 -2.71 14.90 18.57
N LEU A 308 -2.94 14.44 19.80
CA LEU A 308 -3.01 13.02 20.15
C LEU A 308 -4.22 12.33 19.49
N GLU A 309 -5.38 12.97 19.47
CA GLU A 309 -6.56 12.48 18.75
C GLU A 309 -6.30 12.37 17.25
N LEU A 310 -5.63 13.37 16.66
CA LEU A 310 -5.23 13.35 15.25
C LEU A 310 -4.24 12.21 14.96
N ALA A 311 -3.26 12.00 15.84
CA ALA A 311 -2.30 10.91 15.73
C ALA A 311 -2.99 9.55 15.83
N PHE A 312 -3.90 9.38 16.79
CA PHE A 312 -4.69 8.18 16.98
C PHE A 312 -5.54 7.87 15.74
N ASP A 313 -6.24 8.86 15.20
CA ASP A 313 -7.08 8.71 14.02
C ASP A 313 -6.29 8.28 12.79
N PHE A 314 -5.09 8.85 12.64
CA PHE A 314 -4.19 8.48 11.55
C PHE A 314 -3.62 7.08 11.72
N ALA A 315 -3.17 6.72 12.93
CA ALA A 315 -2.64 5.39 13.23
C ALA A 315 -3.69 4.30 13.06
N GLU A 316 -4.90 4.50 13.59
CA GLU A 316 -6.00 3.54 13.47
C GLU A 316 -6.42 3.36 12.00
N CYS A 317 -6.61 4.46 11.27
CA CYS A 317 -6.95 4.39 9.84
C CYS A 317 -5.85 3.68 9.04
N LEU A 318 -4.58 3.91 9.34
CA LEU A 318 -3.47 3.24 8.68
C LEU A 318 -3.46 1.74 9.00
N ALA A 319 -3.57 1.40 10.28
CA ALA A 319 -3.63 0.02 10.79
C ALA A 319 -4.79 -0.77 10.16
N GLU A 320 -6.00 -0.20 10.12
CA GLU A 320 -7.17 -0.77 9.43
C GLU A 320 -6.83 -1.08 7.97
N ASN A 321 -6.30 -0.10 7.24
CA ASN A 321 -6.06 -0.27 5.82
C ASN A 321 -4.95 -1.29 5.52
N VAL A 322 -3.91 -1.36 6.36
CA VAL A 322 -2.84 -2.37 6.25
C VAL A 322 -3.40 -3.76 6.52
N LEU A 323 -4.20 -3.92 7.58
CA LEU A 323 -4.85 -5.20 7.93
C LEU A 323 -5.69 -5.70 6.77
N TRP A 324 -6.66 -4.92 6.31
CA TRP A 324 -7.59 -5.38 5.29
C TRP A 324 -6.90 -5.62 3.94
N SER A 325 -5.89 -4.83 3.59
CA SER A 325 -5.14 -5.04 2.34
C SER A 325 -4.32 -6.34 2.34
N ASN A 326 -4.04 -6.92 3.52
CA ASN A 326 -3.33 -8.18 3.64
C ASN A 326 -4.20 -9.35 4.13
N ALA A 327 -5.44 -9.11 4.55
CA ALA A 327 -6.35 -10.14 5.05
C ALA A 327 -6.53 -11.33 4.07
N ARG A 328 -6.48 -11.07 2.76
CA ARG A 328 -6.56 -12.13 1.73
C ARG A 328 -5.51 -13.22 1.90
N TYR A 329 -4.32 -12.91 2.42
CA TYR A 329 -3.25 -13.88 2.58
C TYR A 329 -3.56 -14.96 3.63
N TRP A 330 -4.48 -14.68 4.55
CA TRP A 330 -4.94 -15.63 5.57
C TRP A 330 -6.28 -16.28 5.23
N TRP A 331 -7.12 -15.58 4.46
CA TRP A 331 -8.52 -15.96 4.21
C TRP A 331 -8.82 -16.45 2.79
N SER A 332 -7.81 -16.54 1.92
CA SER A 332 -7.92 -17.04 0.54
C SER A 332 -6.96 -18.22 0.32
N ILE A 333 -7.47 -19.30 -0.27
CA ILE A 333 -6.71 -20.55 -0.43
C ILE A 333 -5.44 -20.38 -1.28
N PRO A 334 -5.46 -19.73 -2.47
CA PRO A 334 -4.25 -19.56 -3.27
C PRO A 334 -3.11 -18.91 -2.50
N GLU A 335 -3.36 -17.80 -1.82
CA GLU A 335 -2.37 -17.06 -1.05
C GLU A 335 -1.91 -17.86 0.19
N LEU A 336 -2.84 -18.52 0.89
CA LEU A 336 -2.53 -19.29 2.08
C LEU A 336 -1.65 -20.53 1.79
N LEU A 337 -1.66 -21.06 0.55
CA LEU A 337 -0.73 -22.12 0.12
C LEU A 337 0.74 -21.73 0.29
N ALA A 338 1.08 -20.43 0.27
CA ALA A 338 2.46 -19.97 0.48
C ALA A 338 3.00 -20.38 1.86
N THR A 339 2.14 -20.61 2.86
CA THR A 339 2.56 -21.14 4.17
C THR A 339 3.30 -22.48 4.08
N LEU A 340 3.03 -23.30 3.05
CA LEU A 340 3.71 -24.59 2.83
C LEU A 340 5.21 -24.44 2.49
N LEU A 341 5.64 -23.25 2.08
CA LEU A 341 7.03 -22.90 1.79
C LEU A 341 7.80 -22.44 3.03
N HIS A 342 7.09 -22.17 4.14
CA HIS A 342 7.72 -21.70 5.36
C HIS A 342 8.74 -22.72 5.89
N SER A 343 9.87 -22.25 6.43
CA SER A 343 10.94 -23.12 6.96
C SER A 343 10.50 -23.89 8.21
N GLU A 344 9.73 -23.25 9.07
CA GLU A 344 9.24 -23.82 10.32
C GLU A 344 8.04 -24.74 10.12
N ARG A 345 8.13 -25.95 10.69
CA ARG A 345 7.05 -26.96 10.64
C ARG A 345 5.79 -26.51 11.37
N GLY A 346 5.92 -25.75 12.46
CA GLY A 346 4.80 -25.22 13.23
C GLY A 346 3.90 -24.31 12.39
N VAL A 347 4.50 -23.35 11.69
CA VAL A 347 3.81 -22.44 10.78
C VAL A 347 3.13 -23.20 9.64
N ARG A 348 3.82 -24.18 9.02
CA ARG A 348 3.21 -25.03 7.98
C ARG A 348 1.98 -25.78 8.51
N LYS A 349 2.05 -26.30 9.74
CA LYS A 349 0.93 -27.00 10.38
C LYS A 349 -0.24 -26.05 10.64
N ALA A 350 0.02 -24.85 11.14
CA ALA A 350 -1.01 -23.83 11.37
C ALA A 350 -1.69 -23.41 10.05
N GLY A 351 -0.91 -23.10 9.01
CA GLY A 351 -1.44 -22.76 7.69
C GLY A 351 -2.27 -23.89 7.07
N MET A 352 -1.83 -25.15 7.21
CA MET A 352 -2.60 -26.31 6.75
C MET A 352 -3.91 -26.49 7.52
N GLN A 353 -3.89 -26.29 8.84
CA GLN A 353 -5.10 -26.33 9.65
C GLN A 353 -6.08 -25.22 9.26
N GLN A 354 -5.58 -24.01 9.00
CA GLN A 354 -6.40 -22.91 8.53
C GLN A 354 -6.99 -23.19 7.13
N MET A 355 -6.20 -23.75 6.20
CA MET A 355 -6.69 -24.19 4.90
C MET A 355 -7.80 -25.23 5.07
N LYS A 356 -7.64 -26.20 5.97
CA LYS A 356 -8.68 -27.19 6.28
C LYS A 356 -9.97 -26.53 6.74
N THR A 357 -9.89 -25.65 7.73
CA THR A 357 -11.04 -24.93 8.27
C THR A 357 -11.77 -24.11 7.18
N ILE A 358 -11.03 -23.39 6.33
CA ILE A 358 -11.61 -22.63 5.22
C ILE A 358 -12.27 -23.56 4.19
N VAL A 359 -11.59 -24.63 3.77
CA VAL A 359 -12.13 -25.57 2.77
C VAL A 359 -13.41 -26.24 3.28
N GLU A 360 -13.42 -26.71 4.52
CA GLU A 360 -14.60 -27.34 5.13
C GLU A 360 -15.77 -26.35 5.23
N ALA A 361 -15.52 -25.12 5.70
CA ALA A 361 -16.53 -24.07 5.79
C ALA A 361 -17.10 -23.68 4.41
N VAL A 362 -16.25 -23.51 3.40
CA VAL A 362 -16.69 -23.16 2.04
C VAL A 362 -17.50 -24.30 1.40
N LEU A 363 -17.10 -25.56 1.57
CA LEU A 363 -17.88 -26.68 1.04
C LEU A 363 -19.22 -26.84 1.76
N ALA A 364 -19.25 -26.66 3.08
CA ALA A 364 -20.49 -26.65 3.85
C ALA A 364 -21.42 -25.53 3.38
N ALA A 365 -20.87 -24.32 3.14
CA ALA A 365 -21.62 -23.19 2.61
C ALA A 365 -22.17 -23.50 1.19
N GLU A 366 -21.38 -24.10 0.32
CA GLU A 366 -21.88 -24.43 -1.03
C GLU A 366 -22.96 -25.50 -1.05
N ALA A 367 -22.96 -26.41 -0.07
CA ALA A 367 -24.01 -27.41 0.11
C ALA A 367 -25.25 -26.84 0.81
N HIS A 368 -25.11 -25.75 1.56
CA HIS A 368 -26.18 -25.15 2.33
C HIS A 368 -27.17 -24.39 1.43
N GLN A 369 -28.45 -24.77 1.51
CA GLN A 369 -29.54 -24.16 0.77
C GLN A 369 -30.26 -23.14 1.66
N SER A 370 -29.97 -21.85 1.47
CA SER A 370 -30.74 -20.76 2.06
C SER A 370 -31.47 -19.95 0.99
N ARG A 371 -32.66 -19.44 1.34
CA ARG A 371 -33.43 -18.49 0.53
C ARG A 371 -33.14 -17.03 0.89
N GLN A 372 -32.38 -16.77 1.95
CA GLN A 372 -31.99 -15.42 2.34
C GLN A 372 -31.14 -14.79 1.23
N LYS A 373 -31.36 -13.51 0.97
CA LYS A 373 -30.66 -12.79 -0.12
C LYS A 373 -29.18 -12.64 0.20
N GLU A 374 -28.89 -12.37 1.46
CA GLU A 374 -27.58 -12.19 2.06
C GLU A 374 -26.70 -13.42 1.84
N TRP A 375 -27.30 -14.61 1.83
CA TRP A 375 -26.60 -15.87 1.50
C TRP A 375 -26.04 -15.89 0.08
N ALA A 376 -26.84 -15.49 -0.90
CA ALA A 376 -26.39 -15.39 -2.28
C ALA A 376 -25.30 -14.30 -2.44
N GLU A 377 -25.42 -13.22 -1.66
CA GLU A 377 -24.45 -12.14 -1.65
C GLU A 377 -23.10 -12.57 -1.04
N VAL A 378 -23.07 -13.29 0.08
CA VAL A 378 -21.80 -13.72 0.72
C VAL A 378 -21.03 -14.68 -0.18
N LEU A 379 -21.72 -15.62 -0.83
CA LEU A 379 -21.10 -16.52 -1.81
C LEU A 379 -20.65 -15.79 -3.09
N ALA A 380 -21.32 -14.69 -3.45
CA ALA A 380 -20.90 -13.84 -4.55
C ALA A 380 -19.65 -13.02 -4.20
N ASP A 381 -19.59 -12.44 -3.00
CA ASP A 381 -18.45 -11.68 -2.50
C ASP A 381 -17.23 -12.56 -2.23
N LEU A 382 -17.41 -13.81 -1.74
CA LEU A 382 -16.32 -14.78 -1.60
C LEU A 382 -15.55 -14.93 -2.92
N GLY A 383 -16.27 -15.18 -4.03
CA GLY A 383 -15.79 -15.12 -5.41
C GLY A 383 -14.65 -16.08 -5.84
N TRP A 384 -13.56 -16.20 -5.06
CA TRP A 384 -12.38 -16.98 -5.42
C TRP A 384 -12.67 -18.46 -5.56
N GLN A 385 -13.64 -19.00 -4.82
CA GLN A 385 -14.04 -20.40 -4.92
C GLN A 385 -14.62 -20.74 -6.30
N LYS A 386 -14.96 -19.76 -7.15
CA LYS A 386 -15.42 -20.00 -8.53
C LYS A 386 -14.27 -20.05 -9.55
N GLN A 387 -13.07 -19.67 -9.15
CA GLN A 387 -11.90 -19.67 -10.04
C GLN A 387 -11.28 -21.07 -10.13
N GLN A 388 -10.61 -21.35 -11.24
CA GLN A 388 -10.01 -22.67 -11.51
C GLN A 388 -8.90 -23.05 -10.51
N LEU A 389 -7.94 -22.14 -10.27
CA LEU A 389 -6.80 -22.42 -9.41
C LEU A 389 -7.18 -22.74 -7.95
N PRO A 390 -8.04 -21.96 -7.26
CA PRO A 390 -8.52 -22.31 -5.94
C PRO A 390 -9.24 -23.66 -5.88
N ARG A 391 -10.05 -23.99 -6.88
CA ARG A 391 -10.74 -25.30 -6.94
C ARG A 391 -9.78 -26.47 -7.05
N GLU A 392 -8.77 -26.34 -7.91
CA GLU A 392 -7.70 -27.35 -8.01
C GLU A 392 -6.95 -27.50 -6.69
N ALA A 393 -6.63 -26.38 -6.03
CA ALA A 393 -5.98 -26.39 -4.72
C ALA A 393 -6.84 -27.08 -3.64
N MET A 394 -8.13 -26.75 -3.56
CA MET A 394 -9.07 -27.41 -2.64
C MET A 394 -9.17 -28.91 -2.91
N ALA A 395 -9.27 -29.32 -4.17
CA ALA A 395 -9.32 -30.74 -4.55
C ALA A 395 -8.04 -31.47 -4.13
N LEU A 396 -6.86 -30.87 -4.33
CA LEU A 396 -5.59 -31.45 -3.89
C LEU A 396 -5.51 -31.57 -2.36
N LEU A 397 -5.95 -30.54 -1.62
CA LEU A 397 -5.99 -30.54 -0.16
C LEU A 397 -6.87 -31.69 0.39
N LEU A 398 -8.04 -31.92 -0.22
CA LEU A 398 -8.92 -33.03 0.14
C LEU A 398 -8.31 -34.39 -0.22
N GLN A 399 -7.75 -34.52 -1.42
CA GLN A 399 -7.13 -35.78 -1.89
C GLN A 399 -5.93 -36.21 -1.04
N CYS A 400 -5.18 -35.25 -0.51
CA CYS A 400 -4.06 -35.55 0.37
C CYS A 400 -4.42 -35.56 1.86
N GLU A 401 -5.71 -35.44 2.20
CA GLU A 401 -6.19 -35.36 3.59
C GLU A 401 -5.43 -34.32 4.43
N PHE A 402 -5.09 -33.18 3.82
CA PHE A 402 -4.32 -32.11 4.46
C PHE A 402 -2.93 -32.56 4.99
N ALA A 403 -2.31 -33.56 4.36
CA ALA A 403 -0.97 -34.02 4.71
C ALA A 403 0.11 -32.99 4.35
N LEU A 404 0.90 -32.56 5.36
CA LEU A 404 2.01 -31.61 5.18
C LEU A 404 3.14 -32.12 4.26
N SER A 405 3.23 -33.42 4.06
CA SER A 405 4.26 -34.07 3.24
C SER A 405 3.88 -34.18 1.76
N ASP A 406 2.68 -33.75 1.35
CA ASP A 406 2.26 -33.89 -0.04
C ASP A 406 3.15 -33.07 -1.00
N VAL A 407 3.77 -33.79 -1.94
CA VAL A 407 4.74 -33.19 -2.88
C VAL A 407 4.04 -32.34 -3.93
N LYS A 408 2.78 -32.66 -4.31
CA LYS A 408 2.06 -31.93 -5.35
C LYS A 408 1.65 -30.54 -4.85
N LEU A 409 1.16 -30.43 -3.62
CA LEU A 409 0.83 -29.15 -2.97
C LEU A 409 2.05 -28.27 -2.80
N ARG A 410 3.18 -28.83 -2.37
CA ARG A 410 4.43 -28.05 -2.24
C ARG A 410 4.93 -27.57 -3.60
N LYS A 411 4.88 -28.42 -4.64
CA LYS A 411 5.21 -28.03 -6.02
C LYS A 411 4.27 -26.95 -6.56
N LEU A 412 2.97 -27.05 -6.26
CA LEU A 412 1.99 -26.03 -6.62
C LEU A 412 2.34 -24.69 -5.98
N SER A 413 2.52 -24.68 -4.66
CA SER A 413 2.89 -23.49 -3.90
C SER A 413 4.20 -22.87 -4.42
N SER A 414 5.22 -23.69 -4.68
CA SER A 414 6.47 -23.20 -5.27
C SER A 414 6.26 -22.56 -6.65
N ARG A 415 5.44 -23.16 -7.52
CA ARG A 415 5.17 -22.57 -8.86
C ARG A 415 4.42 -21.25 -8.81
N LEU A 416 3.60 -21.03 -7.78
CA LEU A 416 2.83 -19.80 -7.61
C LEU A 416 3.69 -18.66 -7.07
N PHE A 417 4.61 -18.96 -6.15
CA PHE A 417 5.26 -17.92 -5.33
C PHE A 417 6.78 -17.88 -5.39
N VAL A 418 7.43 -18.90 -5.97
CA VAL A 418 8.88 -18.93 -6.19
C VAL A 418 9.13 -18.40 -7.59
N GLY A 419 9.13 -17.08 -7.72
CA GLY A 419 9.23 -16.35 -8.97
C GLY A 419 9.07 -14.84 -8.76
N SER A 420 8.88 -14.08 -9.83
CA SER A 420 8.67 -12.63 -9.70
C SER A 420 7.47 -12.34 -8.79
N PRO A 421 7.60 -11.42 -7.83
CA PRO A 421 6.62 -11.19 -6.76
C PRO A 421 5.37 -10.43 -7.19
N SER A 422 5.33 -9.97 -8.44
CA SER A 422 4.19 -9.25 -8.97
C SER A 422 3.83 -9.77 -10.36
N THR A 423 2.52 -9.81 -10.61
CA THR A 423 1.99 -10.10 -11.94
C THR A 423 2.45 -9.03 -12.93
N LYS A 424 2.61 -7.77 -12.48
CA LYS A 424 3.13 -6.67 -13.28
C LYS A 424 4.53 -6.96 -13.81
N ASP A 425 5.49 -7.31 -12.96
CA ASP A 425 6.86 -7.62 -13.40
C ASP A 425 6.88 -8.80 -14.37
N THR A 426 6.05 -9.81 -14.13
CA THR A 426 5.94 -10.98 -15.01
C THR A 426 5.40 -10.58 -16.38
N LEU A 427 4.39 -9.71 -16.41
CA LEU A 427 3.80 -9.20 -17.65
C LEU A 427 4.73 -8.22 -18.36
N GLU A 428 5.35 -7.28 -17.66
CA GLU A 428 6.30 -6.34 -18.25
C GLU A 428 7.50 -7.07 -18.83
N ASN A 429 8.05 -8.07 -18.12
CA ASN A 429 9.11 -8.93 -18.66
C ASN A 429 8.62 -9.76 -19.86
N CYS A 430 7.40 -10.30 -19.80
CA CYS A 430 6.81 -11.04 -20.91
C CYS A 430 6.61 -10.14 -22.13
N PHE A 431 6.00 -8.96 -21.97
CA PHE A 431 5.78 -8.00 -23.04
C PHE A 431 7.09 -7.41 -23.56
N ALA A 432 8.07 -7.12 -22.71
CA ALA A 432 9.40 -6.68 -23.12
C ALA A 432 10.13 -7.78 -23.89
N PHE A 433 10.03 -9.04 -23.46
CA PHE A 433 10.57 -10.18 -24.18
C PHE A 433 9.87 -10.37 -25.53
N LEU A 434 8.53 -10.35 -25.57
CA LEU A 434 7.74 -10.45 -26.78
C LEU A 434 8.03 -9.29 -27.73
N HIS A 435 8.15 -8.07 -27.22
CA HIS A 435 8.51 -6.88 -27.98
C HIS A 435 9.94 -7.00 -28.54
N ARG A 436 10.91 -7.43 -27.73
CA ARG A 436 12.28 -7.69 -28.19
C ARG A 436 12.31 -8.80 -29.25
N LYS A 437 11.59 -9.90 -29.04
CA LYS A 437 11.50 -11.01 -30.00
C LYS A 437 10.80 -10.56 -31.27
N ALA A 438 9.75 -9.75 -31.18
CA ALA A 438 9.11 -9.13 -32.33
C ALA A 438 10.10 -8.20 -33.05
N ALA A 439 10.82 -7.32 -32.36
CA ALA A 439 11.82 -6.44 -32.97
C ALA A 439 13.02 -7.19 -33.60
N THR A 440 13.41 -8.33 -33.03
CA THR A 440 14.55 -9.13 -33.51
C THR A 440 14.18 -10.07 -34.66
N HIS A 441 12.95 -10.61 -34.64
CA HIS A 441 12.49 -11.63 -35.59
C HIS A 441 11.38 -11.16 -36.52
N SER A 442 10.99 -9.89 -36.43
CA SER A 442 10.01 -9.25 -37.31
C SER A 442 10.51 -7.90 -37.79
N THR A 443 10.44 -7.70 -39.10
CA THR A 443 10.61 -6.40 -39.72
C THR A 443 9.38 -5.49 -39.59
N ASN A 444 8.26 -5.96 -39.01
CA ASN A 444 6.99 -5.21 -38.89
C ASN A 444 6.13 -5.59 -37.65
N ALA A 445 6.75 -6.02 -36.54
CA ALA A 445 6.05 -6.55 -35.35
C ALA A 445 5.09 -7.75 -35.59
N LYS A 446 5.17 -8.40 -36.74
CA LYS A 446 4.52 -9.67 -37.08
C LYS A 446 5.51 -10.82 -36.92
N MET A 447 5.25 -11.75 -36.00
CA MET A 447 6.05 -12.98 -35.92
C MET A 447 6.10 -13.66 -37.29
N SER A 448 7.28 -14.09 -37.73
CA SER A 448 7.41 -14.88 -38.96
C SER A 448 6.65 -16.20 -38.80
N ASP A 449 6.15 -16.74 -39.91
CA ASP A 449 5.36 -17.97 -39.87
C ASP A 449 6.16 -19.17 -39.34
N ALA A 450 7.47 -19.20 -39.62
CA ALA A 450 8.39 -20.16 -39.03
C ALA A 450 8.47 -20.02 -37.50
N CYS A 451 8.44 -18.79 -36.97
CA CYS A 451 8.46 -18.54 -35.53
C CYS A 451 7.13 -18.88 -34.85
N LYS A 452 5.98 -18.59 -35.50
CA LYS A 452 4.64 -18.99 -35.03
C LYS A 452 4.50 -20.51 -34.97
N TYR A 453 4.93 -21.18 -36.04
CA TYR A 453 4.94 -22.62 -36.16
C TYR A 453 5.82 -23.25 -35.07
N THR A 454 7.05 -22.74 -34.91
CA THR A 454 7.98 -23.21 -33.88
C THR A 454 7.41 -23.01 -32.48
N TYR A 455 6.80 -21.86 -32.18
CA TYR A 455 6.17 -21.61 -30.88
C TYR A 455 5.01 -22.57 -30.60
N ALA A 456 4.14 -22.81 -31.59
CA ALA A 456 3.01 -23.72 -31.43
C ALA A 456 3.42 -25.17 -31.13
N ILE A 457 4.55 -25.63 -31.70
CA ILE A 457 5.04 -27.01 -31.55
C ILE A 457 5.93 -27.21 -30.32
N ILE A 458 6.70 -26.20 -29.88
CA ILE A 458 7.59 -26.33 -28.71
C ILE A 458 6.91 -25.92 -27.40
N SER A 459 5.76 -25.24 -27.47
CA SER A 459 5.05 -24.78 -26.27
C SER A 459 4.54 -26.00 -25.47
N PRO A 460 5.06 -26.24 -24.26
CA PRO A 460 4.59 -27.35 -23.41
C PRO A 460 3.17 -27.09 -22.87
N TYR A 461 2.62 -25.90 -23.10
CA TYR A 461 1.31 -25.50 -22.60
C TYR A 461 0.16 -25.94 -23.51
N SER A 462 0.42 -26.23 -24.78
CA SER A 462 -0.60 -26.65 -25.76
C SER A 462 -1.32 -27.92 -25.28
N GLU A 463 -0.55 -28.93 -24.83
CA GLU A 463 -1.07 -30.19 -24.29
C GLU A 463 -1.88 -29.97 -23.01
N SER A 464 -1.39 -29.09 -22.11
CA SER A 464 -2.08 -28.75 -20.85
C SER A 464 -3.40 -27.99 -21.05
N GLY A 465 -3.58 -27.34 -22.21
CA GLY A 465 -4.81 -26.64 -22.59
C GLY A 465 -5.83 -27.51 -23.33
N GLY A 466 -5.60 -28.82 -23.44
CA GLY A 466 -6.48 -29.74 -24.16
C GLY A 466 -6.30 -29.76 -25.67
N ALA A 467 -5.25 -29.12 -26.20
CA ALA A 467 -4.89 -29.19 -27.62
C ALA A 467 -3.78 -30.24 -27.81
N PRO A 468 -3.97 -31.31 -28.61
CA PRO A 468 -2.93 -32.30 -28.83
C PRO A 468 -1.71 -31.64 -29.46
N GLN A 469 -0.54 -31.80 -28.81
CA GLN A 469 0.71 -31.26 -29.29
C GLN A 469 1.17 -32.10 -30.50
N VAL A 470 1.05 -31.53 -31.69
CA VAL A 470 1.54 -32.18 -32.92
C VAL A 470 3.04 -31.94 -32.99
N LEU A 471 3.82 -33.01 -32.87
CA LEU A 471 5.28 -32.97 -33.03
C LEU A 471 5.61 -33.14 -34.53
N PRO A 472 6.05 -32.08 -35.22
CA PRO A 472 6.30 -32.18 -36.65
C PRO A 472 7.59 -32.93 -36.96
N SER A 473 7.61 -33.57 -38.13
CA SER A 473 8.79 -34.18 -38.72
C SER A 473 9.63 -33.15 -39.49
N ALA A 474 10.89 -33.50 -39.81
CA ALA A 474 11.75 -32.68 -40.68
C ALA A 474 11.12 -32.43 -42.07
N GLN A 475 10.31 -33.36 -42.55
CA GLN A 475 9.59 -33.28 -43.81
C GLN A 475 8.49 -32.21 -43.76
N ASP A 476 7.79 -32.10 -42.63
CA ASP A 476 6.76 -31.08 -42.43
C ASP A 476 7.38 -29.68 -42.51
N PHE A 477 8.55 -29.48 -41.91
CA PHE A 477 9.27 -28.21 -41.94
C PHE A 477 9.72 -27.82 -43.36
N THR A 478 10.21 -28.79 -44.13
CA THR A 478 10.66 -28.57 -45.51
C THR A 478 9.46 -28.25 -46.43
N THR A 479 8.33 -28.92 -46.20
CA THR A 479 7.07 -28.66 -46.92
C THR A 479 6.50 -27.29 -46.55
N MET A 480 6.54 -26.92 -45.26
CA MET A 480 6.14 -25.61 -44.74
C MET A 480 6.99 -24.45 -45.22
N LEU A 481 8.22 -24.66 -45.70
CA LEU A 481 9.08 -23.62 -46.27
C LEU A 481 9.05 -23.62 -47.81
N SER A 482 8.54 -24.67 -48.44
CA SER A 482 8.46 -24.76 -49.89
C SER A 482 7.29 -23.93 -50.44
N PRO A 483 7.27 -23.69 -51.77
CA PRO A 483 6.11 -23.12 -52.45
C PRO A 483 4.83 -23.96 -52.27
N GLN A 484 4.94 -25.29 -52.10
CA GLN A 484 3.77 -26.14 -51.89
C GLN A 484 3.12 -25.93 -50.51
N GLY A 485 3.88 -25.47 -49.52
CA GLY A 485 3.34 -25.10 -48.20
C GLY A 485 2.65 -23.73 -48.15
N GLN A 486 2.64 -22.95 -49.24
CA GLN A 486 2.07 -21.60 -49.26
C GLN A 486 0.60 -21.59 -48.86
N GLU A 487 -0.20 -22.46 -49.45
CA GLU A 487 -1.63 -22.56 -49.19
C GLU A 487 -1.92 -22.95 -47.72
N MET A 488 -1.12 -23.85 -47.16
CA MET A 488 -1.18 -24.21 -45.74
C MET A 488 -0.75 -23.04 -44.84
N ARG A 489 0.33 -22.32 -45.16
CA ARG A 489 0.76 -21.12 -44.40
C ARG A 489 -0.32 -20.04 -44.40
N ASP A 490 -0.93 -19.80 -45.57
CA ASP A 490 -2.01 -18.83 -45.73
C ASP A 490 -3.23 -19.28 -44.91
N TRP A 491 -3.59 -20.57 -44.96
CA TRP A 491 -4.67 -21.13 -44.14
C TRP A 491 -4.38 -21.00 -42.64
N LEU A 492 -3.20 -21.39 -42.16
CA LEU A 492 -2.78 -21.28 -40.76
C LEU A 492 -2.83 -19.83 -40.26
N ASN A 493 -2.32 -18.89 -41.05
CA ASN A 493 -2.37 -17.45 -40.74
C ASN A 493 -3.81 -16.92 -40.66
N HIS A 494 -4.69 -17.41 -41.52
CA HIS A 494 -6.08 -16.94 -41.58
C HIS A 494 -6.99 -17.62 -40.55
N HIS A 495 -6.62 -18.79 -40.01
CA HIS A 495 -7.50 -19.60 -39.14
C HIS A 495 -6.92 -19.85 -37.74
N LEU A 496 -5.68 -20.35 -37.63
CA LEU A 496 -5.07 -20.72 -36.34
C LEU A 496 -4.40 -19.55 -35.61
N PHE A 497 -3.99 -18.51 -36.34
CA PHE A 497 -3.37 -17.31 -35.77
C PHE A 497 -4.17 -16.02 -36.04
N SER A 498 -5.42 -16.18 -36.49
CA SER A 498 -6.36 -15.07 -36.69
C SER A 498 -7.21 -14.88 -35.44
N PRO A 499 -7.15 -13.72 -34.75
CA PRO A 499 -7.99 -13.44 -33.59
C PRO A 499 -9.49 -13.58 -33.86
N GLN A 500 -9.91 -13.50 -35.13
CA GLN A 500 -11.31 -13.60 -35.56
C GLN A 500 -11.78 -15.02 -35.87
N ARG A 501 -10.85 -15.97 -36.10
CA ARG A 501 -11.17 -17.34 -36.53
C ARG A 501 -10.55 -18.43 -35.67
N SER A 502 -9.60 -18.09 -34.79
CA SER A 502 -9.03 -19.04 -33.85
C SER A 502 -10.08 -19.43 -32.82
N LEU A 503 -10.40 -20.73 -32.79
CA LEU A 503 -11.27 -21.31 -31.78
C LEU A 503 -10.58 -21.19 -30.42
N PHE A 504 -10.96 -20.19 -29.63
CA PHE A 504 -10.66 -20.18 -28.20
C PHE A 504 -11.29 -21.42 -27.55
N PRO A 505 -10.70 -21.99 -26.48
CA PRO A 505 -11.26 -23.13 -25.79
C PRO A 505 -12.72 -22.87 -25.44
N SER A 506 -13.63 -23.48 -26.21
CA SER A 506 -15.06 -23.36 -26.02
C SER A 506 -15.45 -24.28 -24.87
N GLY A 507 -15.25 -23.78 -23.65
CA GLY A 507 -15.95 -24.32 -22.50
C GLY A 507 -17.46 -24.33 -22.77
N ARG A 508 -18.20 -25.26 -22.15
CA ARG A 508 -19.65 -25.50 -22.34
C ARG A 508 -20.59 -24.31 -21.99
N LYS A 509 -20.08 -23.10 -21.80
CA LYS A 509 -20.86 -21.87 -21.63
C LYS A 509 -20.49 -20.91 -22.75
N PRO A 510 -21.43 -20.09 -23.25
CA PRO A 510 -21.12 -19.11 -24.28
C PRO A 510 -20.02 -18.19 -23.75
N THR A 511 -18.80 -18.35 -24.28
CA THR A 511 -17.81 -17.27 -24.31
C THR A 511 -18.53 -16.11 -24.95
N LEU A 512 -18.60 -14.97 -24.25
CA LEU A 512 -19.16 -13.73 -24.79
C LEU A 512 -18.52 -13.51 -26.16
N GLN A 513 -19.33 -13.61 -27.22
CA GLN A 513 -18.85 -13.79 -28.59
C GLN A 513 -18.41 -12.47 -29.22
N SER A 514 -18.74 -11.35 -28.57
CA SER A 514 -18.39 -10.01 -29.04
C SER A 514 -17.85 -9.13 -27.90
N ALA A 515 -17.08 -8.10 -28.27
CA ALA A 515 -16.63 -7.08 -27.33
C ALA A 515 -17.80 -6.30 -26.70
N SER A 516 -18.95 -6.19 -27.38
CA SER A 516 -20.15 -5.55 -26.82
C SER A 516 -20.76 -6.40 -25.72
N GLU A 517 -20.85 -7.72 -25.90
CA GLU A 517 -21.33 -8.65 -24.87
C GLU A 517 -20.41 -8.66 -23.64
N ILE A 518 -19.09 -8.55 -23.84
CA ILE A 518 -18.11 -8.38 -22.76
C ILE A 518 -18.35 -7.06 -22.01
N TYR A 519 -18.58 -5.97 -22.73
CA TYR A 519 -18.82 -4.66 -22.14
C TYR A 519 -20.17 -4.58 -21.37
N GLU A 520 -21.22 -5.18 -21.92
CA GLU A 520 -22.57 -5.20 -21.34
C GLU A 520 -22.73 -6.21 -20.19
N SER A 521 -21.84 -7.21 -20.13
CA SER A 521 -21.91 -8.21 -19.07
C SER A 521 -21.57 -7.61 -17.70
N LYS A 522 -22.38 -7.98 -16.69
CA LYS A 522 -22.11 -7.63 -15.30
C LYS A 522 -20.98 -8.52 -14.77
N TRP A 523 -19.79 -7.94 -14.66
CA TRP A 523 -18.64 -8.55 -14.01
C TRP A 523 -18.79 -8.48 -12.49
N ARG A 524 -18.21 -9.45 -11.77
CA ARG A 524 -18.04 -9.28 -10.34
C ARG A 524 -17.16 -8.05 -10.07
N SER A 525 -17.36 -7.43 -8.91
CA SER A 525 -16.42 -6.43 -8.43
C SER A 525 -15.02 -7.05 -8.36
N SER A 526 -14.02 -6.26 -8.75
CA SER A 526 -12.63 -6.66 -8.77
C SER A 526 -11.75 -5.54 -8.21
N GLY A 527 -10.46 -5.82 -8.03
CA GLY A 527 -9.53 -4.90 -7.37
C GLY A 527 -9.53 -5.02 -5.85
N VAL A 528 -8.86 -4.09 -5.19
CA VAL A 528 -8.50 -4.18 -3.76
C VAL A 528 -9.74 -4.32 -2.86
N GLN A 529 -10.78 -3.53 -3.06
CA GLN A 529 -11.98 -3.60 -2.21
C GLN A 529 -12.74 -4.92 -2.35
N ALA A 530 -12.74 -5.53 -3.54
CA ALA A 530 -13.36 -6.83 -3.76
C ALA A 530 -12.57 -7.94 -3.05
N GLN A 531 -11.24 -7.87 -3.05
CA GLN A 531 -10.39 -8.80 -2.31
C GLN A 531 -10.59 -8.68 -0.79
N GLN A 532 -10.74 -7.45 -0.28
CA GLN A 532 -11.05 -7.21 1.14
C GLN A 532 -12.41 -7.82 1.52
N ARG A 533 -13.45 -7.59 0.71
CA ARG A 533 -14.78 -8.18 0.91
C ARG A 533 -14.77 -9.71 0.82
N SER A 534 -13.98 -10.25 -0.10
CA SER A 534 -13.79 -11.69 -0.27
C SER A 534 -13.12 -12.33 0.95
N ALA A 535 -12.10 -11.69 1.50
CA ALA A 535 -11.46 -12.12 2.75
C ALA A 535 -12.43 -12.07 3.94
N ALA A 536 -13.21 -10.99 4.06
CA ALA A 536 -14.25 -10.87 5.09
C ALA A 536 -15.34 -11.94 4.93
N ALA A 537 -15.81 -12.22 3.71
CA ALA A 537 -16.78 -13.28 3.46
C ALA A 537 -16.25 -14.65 3.89
N ALA A 538 -14.98 -14.97 3.59
CA ALA A 538 -14.35 -16.20 4.04
C ALA A 538 -14.23 -16.28 5.57
N ALA A 539 -13.84 -15.18 6.23
CA ALA A 539 -13.78 -15.10 7.69
C ALA A 539 -15.15 -15.35 8.33
N TYR A 540 -16.20 -14.67 7.83
CA TYR A 540 -17.58 -14.90 8.25
C TYR A 540 -18.00 -16.37 8.11
N LEU A 541 -17.77 -16.98 6.94
CA LEU A 541 -18.16 -18.37 6.70
C LEU A 541 -17.46 -19.32 7.68
N VAL A 542 -16.19 -19.07 8.00
CA VAL A 542 -15.47 -19.86 9.00
C VAL A 542 -16.05 -19.65 10.40
N ALA A 543 -16.30 -18.39 10.79
CA ALA A 543 -16.82 -18.05 12.11
C ALA A 543 -18.21 -18.64 12.37
N ASP A 544 -19.10 -18.59 11.36
CA ASP A 544 -20.49 -19.02 11.51
C ASP A 544 -20.77 -20.46 11.06
N ALA A 545 -19.74 -21.19 10.61
CA ALA A 545 -19.88 -22.58 10.19
C ALA A 545 -20.47 -23.48 11.30
N ALA A 546 -20.06 -23.27 12.55
CA ALA A 546 -20.55 -24.04 13.70
C ALA A 546 -22.04 -23.81 14.00
N ASN A 547 -22.58 -22.65 13.60
CA ASN A 547 -23.99 -22.31 13.74
C ASN A 547 -24.79 -22.62 12.48
N ASN A 548 -24.21 -23.36 11.52
CA ASN A 548 -24.83 -23.67 10.24
C ASN A 548 -25.28 -22.41 9.48
N PHE A 549 -24.46 -21.36 9.54
CA PHE A 549 -24.66 -20.09 8.83
C PHE A 549 -25.96 -19.34 9.21
N SER A 550 -26.47 -19.58 10.42
CA SER A 550 -27.75 -19.02 10.87
C SER A 550 -27.77 -17.51 11.04
N HIS A 551 -26.60 -16.86 11.10
CA HIS A 551 -26.47 -15.44 11.42
C HIS A 551 -26.12 -14.57 10.21
N VAL A 552 -26.41 -15.02 8.98
CA VAL A 552 -26.05 -14.27 7.76
C VAL A 552 -26.81 -12.96 7.65
N ASP A 553 -28.02 -12.91 8.19
CA ASP A 553 -28.83 -11.71 8.29
C ASP A 553 -28.38 -10.78 9.42
N ASP A 554 -27.54 -11.20 10.36
CA ASP A 554 -26.99 -10.33 11.41
C ASP A 554 -25.76 -9.52 10.96
N CYS A 555 -25.27 -9.76 9.73
CA CYS A 555 -24.08 -9.08 9.21
C CYS A 555 -24.24 -7.54 9.13
N TRP A 556 -25.48 -7.03 9.08
CA TRP A 556 -25.74 -5.58 9.13
C TRP A 556 -25.27 -4.94 10.44
N ILE A 557 -25.13 -5.69 11.55
CA ILE A 557 -24.63 -5.18 12.83
C ILE A 557 -23.22 -4.60 12.65
N GLY A 558 -22.41 -5.19 11.75
CA GLY A 558 -21.11 -4.65 11.40
C GLY A 558 -21.17 -3.25 10.77
N PHE A 559 -22.34 -2.77 10.32
CA PHE A 559 -22.51 -1.36 9.91
C PHE A 559 -22.27 -0.40 11.07
N LEU A 560 -22.60 -0.79 12.30
CA LEU A 560 -22.27 -0.05 13.53
C LEU A 560 -20.77 0.04 13.79
N ALA A 561 -19.95 -0.70 13.04
CA ALA A 561 -18.49 -0.72 13.06
C ALA A 561 -17.85 -0.14 11.76
N LYS A 562 -18.65 0.28 10.77
CA LYS A 562 -18.18 0.66 9.44
C LYS A 562 -17.62 2.09 9.38
N ASP A 563 -18.28 3.01 10.08
CA ASP A 563 -17.91 4.44 10.14
C ASP A 563 -17.26 4.81 11.49
N SER A 564 -17.12 3.83 12.36
CA SER A 564 -16.72 3.90 13.77
C SER A 564 -15.25 3.52 13.91
N VAL A 565 -14.40 4.37 13.34
CA VAL A 565 -13.02 4.52 13.79
C VAL A 565 -13.11 4.99 15.26
N LYS A 566 -12.34 4.40 16.18
CA LYS A 566 -12.29 4.63 17.65
C LYS A 566 -13.22 3.81 18.55
N VAL A 567 -13.92 2.78 18.05
CA VAL A 567 -14.77 1.97 18.94
C VAL A 567 -13.97 0.85 19.60
N VAL A 568 -13.91 0.86 20.92
CA VAL A 568 -13.39 -0.24 21.73
C VAL A 568 -14.55 -1.07 22.25
N TYR A 569 -14.52 -2.37 21.95
CA TYR A 569 -15.48 -3.34 22.45
C TYR A 569 -14.88 -4.13 23.60
N PHE A 570 -15.62 -4.25 24.70
CA PHE A 570 -15.25 -5.18 25.77
C PHE A 570 -15.95 -6.52 25.55
N ASN A 571 -15.17 -7.57 25.30
CA ASN A 571 -15.69 -8.92 25.26
C ASN A 571 -15.70 -9.50 26.67
N ALA A 572 -16.85 -9.44 27.34
CA ALA A 572 -17.03 -9.94 28.70
C ALA A 572 -16.73 -11.44 28.87
N SER A 573 -16.84 -12.24 27.80
CA SER A 573 -16.56 -13.68 27.85
C SER A 573 -15.06 -14.00 27.80
N LEU A 574 -14.27 -13.14 27.14
CA LEU A 574 -12.83 -13.30 26.99
C LEU A 574 -12.04 -12.40 27.97
N ASP A 575 -12.71 -11.46 28.63
CA ASP A 575 -12.09 -10.40 29.44
C ASP A 575 -11.04 -9.60 28.65
N VAL A 576 -11.37 -9.29 27.39
CA VAL A 576 -10.47 -8.58 26.47
C VAL A 576 -11.18 -7.36 25.89
N CYS A 577 -10.51 -6.21 25.97
CA CYS A 577 -10.87 -5.03 25.21
C CYS A 577 -10.29 -5.14 23.79
N THR A 578 -11.10 -4.85 22.78
CA THR A 578 -10.70 -4.95 21.38
C THR A 578 -11.02 -3.64 20.67
N LEU A 579 -9.99 -3.01 20.09
CA LEU A 579 -10.15 -1.88 19.19
C LEU A 579 -10.71 -2.37 17.85
N CYS A 580 -11.79 -1.74 17.39
CA CYS A 580 -12.36 -1.96 16.08
C CYS A 580 -11.41 -1.47 14.98
N LEU A 581 -10.98 -2.34 14.07
CA LEU A 581 -10.24 -1.98 12.86
C LEU A 581 -11.15 -2.03 11.62
N GLY A 582 -12.36 -1.52 11.76
CA GLY A 582 -13.36 -1.36 10.70
C GLY A 582 -14.02 -2.65 10.20
N ASN A 583 -15.12 -2.47 9.46
CA ASN A 583 -15.91 -3.55 8.84
C ASN A 583 -15.72 -3.60 7.30
N ARG A 584 -15.72 -4.82 6.75
CA ARG A 584 -15.77 -5.08 5.30
C ARG A 584 -16.98 -5.93 4.93
N LYS A 585 -18.17 -5.37 5.16
CA LYS A 585 -19.51 -5.90 4.89
C LYS A 585 -19.90 -7.11 5.75
N TRP A 586 -19.07 -8.14 5.80
CA TRP A 586 -19.39 -9.42 6.42
C TRP A 586 -18.75 -9.60 7.80
N THR A 587 -17.65 -8.91 8.07
CA THR A 587 -16.87 -9.11 9.29
C THR A 587 -16.16 -7.83 9.68
N THR A 588 -16.12 -7.59 10.99
CA THR A 588 -15.36 -6.53 11.63
C THR A 588 -14.02 -7.09 12.08
N ALA A 589 -12.93 -6.41 11.77
CA ALA A 589 -11.62 -6.78 12.29
C ALA A 589 -11.43 -6.15 13.68
N GLY A 590 -10.82 -6.88 14.60
CA GLY A 590 -10.48 -6.40 15.93
C GLY A 590 -8.98 -6.47 16.21
N PHE A 591 -8.46 -5.49 16.95
CA PHE A 591 -7.13 -5.54 17.56
C PHE A 591 -7.27 -5.63 19.08
N PRO A 592 -6.79 -6.71 19.72
CA PRO A 592 -6.87 -6.85 21.17
C PRO A 592 -5.97 -5.80 21.81
N LEU A 593 -6.56 -4.95 22.64
CA LEU A 593 -5.84 -4.05 23.52
C LEU A 593 -5.36 -4.90 24.69
N ASN A 594 -4.08 -5.22 24.71
CA ASN A 594 -3.48 -5.86 25.88
C ASN A 594 -3.60 -4.88 27.04
N GLY A 595 -4.51 -5.14 27.98
CA GLY A 595 -4.52 -4.46 29.26
C GLY A 595 -3.20 -4.76 29.95
N SER A 596 -2.22 -3.86 29.80
CA SER A 596 -0.95 -3.87 30.50
C SER A 596 -1.23 -3.65 32.00
N GLY A 597 -1.65 -4.74 32.62
CA GLY A 597 -2.08 -4.85 34.01
C GLY A 597 -2.32 -6.30 34.44
N LEU A 598 -2.77 -7.21 33.56
CA LEU A 598 -3.01 -8.61 33.91
C LEU A 598 -2.60 -9.59 32.80
N LYS A 599 -1.34 -10.02 32.87
CA LYS A 599 -0.81 -11.36 32.54
C LYS A 599 -1.67 -12.29 31.65
N THR A 600 -1.26 -12.51 30.40
CA THR A 600 -0.53 -13.72 29.92
C THR A 600 -0.75 -14.01 28.42
N ARG A 601 0.37 -14.31 27.75
CA ARG A 601 0.54 -15.14 26.52
C ARG A 601 -0.57 -15.05 25.46
N THR A 602 -0.32 -14.18 24.49
CA THR A 602 -0.92 -14.14 23.14
C THR A 602 -0.72 -15.46 22.38
N THR A 603 -1.74 -16.31 22.39
CA THR A 603 -2.08 -17.10 21.20
C THR A 603 -2.96 -16.22 20.32
N ALA A 604 -2.48 -15.90 19.12
CA ALA A 604 -3.25 -15.16 18.13
C ALA A 604 -4.48 -15.96 17.68
N THR A 605 -5.64 -15.62 18.24
CA THR A 605 -6.94 -16.00 17.70
C THR A 605 -7.57 -14.74 17.12
N CYS A 606 -7.60 -14.64 15.79
CA CYS A 606 -8.58 -13.82 15.10
C CYS A 606 -9.95 -14.47 15.34
N THR A 607 -10.81 -13.83 16.13
CA THR A 607 -12.26 -14.05 16.09
C THR A 607 -12.88 -13.16 15.03
#